data_AF-A0A1Y3B435-F1
#
_entry.id   AF-A0A1Y3B435-F1
#
_cell.length_a   1.000
_cell.length_b   1.000
_cell.length_c   1.000
_cell.angle_alpha   90.00
_cell.angle_beta   90.00
_cell.angle_gamma   90.00
#
_symmetry.space_group_name_H-M   'P 1'
#
loop_
_entity.id
_entity.type
_entity.pdbx_description
1 polymer ?
#
loop_
_entity_poly.entity_id
_entity_poly.type
_entity_poly.pdbx_seq_one_letter_code
_entity_poly.pdbx_strand_id
1 'polypeptide(L)'
;PRWSSWNLGIFLCIRCAGIHRNLGVHISKVKSVNLDSWTPEQVGSIQNMGNSKARAVYEANLPDNFRRPQADTALESFIRAKYEHKKYIAKEWVETPVKP
;
A
#
# COMPACT_ATOMS: atom_id res chain seq x y z
N PRO A 1 2.71 7.96 10.55
CA PRO A 1 1.48 7.33 10.00
C PRO A 1 0.83 6.48 11.09
N ARG A 2 -0.50 6.38 11.14
CA ARG A 2 -1.24 5.64 12.19
C ARG A 2 -2.15 4.53 11.63
N TRP A 3 -2.10 4.34 10.32
CA TRP A 3 -2.84 3.30 9.60
C TRP A 3 -1.86 2.46 8.81
N SER A 4 -2.29 1.29 8.37
CA SER A 4 -1.49 0.36 7.61
C SER A 4 -2.36 -0.45 6.66
N SER A 5 -1.82 -0.80 5.49
CA SER A 5 -2.33 -1.91 4.69
C SER A 5 -1.41 -3.11 4.94
N TRP A 6 -1.91 -4.11 5.66
CA TRP A 6 -1.05 -5.17 6.19
C TRP A 6 -0.70 -6.25 5.18
N ASN A 7 -1.58 -6.50 4.21
CA ASN A 7 -1.28 -7.40 3.10
C ASN A 7 -0.28 -6.78 2.11
N LEU A 8 -0.30 -5.44 1.95
CA LEU A 8 0.68 -4.72 1.14
C LEU A 8 1.96 -4.39 1.90
N GLY A 9 1.96 -4.52 3.23
CA GLY A 9 3.12 -4.27 4.07
C GLY A 9 3.50 -2.79 4.23
N ILE A 10 2.53 -1.86 4.16
CA ILE A 10 2.79 -0.42 4.11
C ILE A 10 2.06 0.38 5.19
N PHE A 11 2.69 1.46 5.66
CA PHE A 11 2.06 2.46 6.53
C PHE A 11 1.40 3.58 5.74
N LEU A 12 0.21 3.99 6.19
CA LEU A 12 -0.67 4.96 5.57
C LEU A 12 -0.99 6.12 6.54
N CYS A 13 -1.21 7.31 5.99
CA CYS A 13 -1.93 8.36 6.71
C CYS A 13 -3.44 8.08 6.69
N ILE A 14 -4.22 8.80 7.49
CA ILE A 14 -5.68 8.61 7.55
C ILE A 14 -6.37 8.82 6.19
N ARG A 15 -5.92 9.81 5.41
CA ARG A 15 -6.46 10.09 4.07
C ARG A 15 -6.24 8.92 3.11
N CYS A 16 -5.00 8.46 2.97
CA CYS A 16 -4.69 7.30 2.13
C CYS A 16 -5.37 6.03 2.63
N ALA A 17 -5.51 5.85 3.95
CA ALA A 17 -6.24 4.72 4.51
C ALA A 17 -7.72 4.71 4.09
N GLY A 18 -8.37 5.87 3.97
CA GLY A 18 -9.71 6.00 3.40
C GLY A 18 -9.76 5.50 1.95
N ILE A 19 -8.86 6.00 1.10
CA ILE A 19 -8.78 5.58 -0.31
C ILE A 19 -8.49 4.08 -0.44
N HIS A 20 -7.56 3.55 0.36
CA HIS A 20 -7.21 2.12 0.36
C HIS A 20 -8.40 1.22 0.75
N ARG A 21 -9.35 1.69 1.57
CA ARG A 21 -10.60 0.94 1.83
C ARG A 21 -11.48 0.85 0.59
N ASN A 22 -11.53 1.92 -0.21
CA ASN A 22 -12.32 1.97 -1.45
C ASN A 22 -11.73 1.11 -2.60
N LEU A 23 -10.50 0.59 -2.44
CA LEU A 23 -9.94 -0.42 -3.35
C LEU A 23 -10.53 -1.81 -3.10
N GLY A 24 -11.08 -2.06 -1.92
CA GLY A 24 -11.58 -3.37 -1.51
C GLY A 24 -10.52 -4.30 -0.92
N VAL A 25 -10.98 -5.25 -0.09
CA VAL A 25 -10.13 -6.14 0.72
C VAL A 25 -9.30 -7.16 -0.08
N HIS A 26 -9.66 -7.37 -1.35
CA HIS A 26 -8.90 -8.19 -2.29
C HIS A 26 -7.61 -7.49 -2.76
N ILE A 27 -7.54 -6.16 -2.63
CA ILE A 27 -6.36 -5.35 -2.97
C ILE A 27 -5.64 -4.87 -1.71
N SER A 28 -6.39 -4.29 -0.75
CA SER A 28 -5.81 -3.67 0.42
C SER A 28 -6.63 -3.92 1.68
N LYS A 29 -6.00 -4.53 2.68
CA LYS A 29 -6.57 -4.83 3.99
C LYS A 29 -6.05 -3.83 5.02
N VAL A 30 -6.87 -2.83 5.35
CA VAL A 30 -6.47 -1.68 6.17
C VAL A 30 -6.72 -1.94 7.65
N LYS A 31 -5.75 -1.61 8.51
CA LYS A 31 -5.85 -1.59 9.98
C LYS A 31 -5.28 -0.31 10.57
N SER A 32 -5.83 0.12 11.70
CA SER A 32 -5.21 1.08 12.61
C SER A 32 -4.03 0.43 13.32
N VAL A 33 -2.94 1.18 13.47
CA VAL A 33 -1.72 0.67 14.12
C VAL A 33 -1.94 0.43 15.62
N ASN A 34 -2.77 1.22 16.27
CA ASN A 34 -2.96 1.18 17.73
C ASN A 34 -4.40 0.88 18.19
N LEU A 35 -5.38 0.83 17.27
CA LEU A 35 -6.78 0.57 17.63
C LEU A 35 -7.28 -0.82 17.20
N ASP A 36 -6.59 -1.50 16.29
CA ASP A 36 -6.96 -2.84 15.84
C ASP A 36 -6.02 -3.88 16.46
N SER A 37 -6.54 -5.09 16.69
CA SER A 37 -5.74 -6.26 17.07
C SER A 37 -4.90 -6.75 15.90
N TRP A 38 -3.69 -7.25 16.15
CA TRP A 38 -2.74 -7.73 15.14
C TRP A 38 -2.31 -9.16 15.42
N THR A 39 -2.20 -9.98 14.37
CA THR A 39 -1.54 -11.29 14.47
C THR A 39 -0.04 -11.14 14.21
N PRO A 40 0.81 -12.07 14.69
CA PRO A 40 2.24 -12.07 14.39
C PRO A 40 2.56 -12.04 12.89
N GLU A 41 1.77 -12.75 12.06
CA GLU A 41 1.96 -12.80 10.60
C GLU A 41 1.67 -11.45 9.95
N GLN A 42 0.68 -10.72 10.45
CA GLN A 42 0.34 -9.38 9.96
C GLN A 42 1.45 -8.38 10.32
N VAL A 43 1.99 -8.47 11.54
CA VAL A 43 3.14 -7.65 11.95
C VAL A 43 4.37 -7.99 11.11
N GLY A 44 4.65 -9.29 10.91
CA GLY A 44 5.74 -9.75 10.06
C GLY A 44 5.64 -9.26 8.62
N SER A 45 4.43 -9.17 8.08
CA SER A 45 4.19 -8.60 6.73
C SER A 45 4.62 -7.14 6.63
N ILE A 46 4.38 -6.33 7.68
CA ILE A 46 4.87 -4.94 7.74
C ILE A 46 6.39 -4.89 7.86
N GLN A 47 6.98 -5.71 8.73
CA GLN A 47 8.42 -5.74 8.96
C GLN A 47 9.21 -6.16 7.71
N ASN A 48 8.72 -7.16 6.98
CA ASN A 48 9.36 -7.71 5.78
C ASN A 48 9.28 -6.81 4.54
N MET A 49 8.35 -5.87 4.56
CA MET A 49 8.10 -4.93 3.46
C MET A 49 8.47 -3.50 3.88
N GLY A 50 7.57 -2.80 4.57
CA GLY A 50 7.73 -1.39 4.90
C GLY A 50 7.68 -0.46 3.68
N ASN A 51 7.53 0.84 3.94
CA ASN A 51 7.34 1.83 2.88
C ASN A 51 8.55 1.98 1.95
N SER A 52 9.77 1.71 2.45
CA SER A 52 10.99 1.81 1.65
C SER A 52 11.03 0.74 0.55
N LYS A 53 10.88 -0.54 0.92
CA LYS A 53 10.82 -1.65 -0.03
C LYS A 53 9.57 -1.57 -0.92
N ALA A 54 8.42 -1.21 -0.35
CA ALA A 54 7.21 -1.01 -1.14
C ALA A 54 7.35 0.11 -2.17
N ARG A 55 8.16 1.14 -1.92
CA ARG A 55 8.49 2.16 -2.93
C ARG A 55 9.35 1.56 -4.03
N ALA A 56 10.41 0.83 -3.68
CA ALA A 56 11.27 0.16 -4.65
C ALA A 56 10.49 -0.84 -5.53
N VAL A 57 9.41 -1.44 -5.02
CA VAL A 57 8.54 -2.38 -5.74
C VAL A 57 7.44 -1.66 -6.52
N TYR A 58 6.51 -0.99 -5.83
CA TYR A 58 5.28 -0.47 -6.43
C TYR A 58 5.46 0.88 -7.12
N GLU A 59 6.64 1.50 -7.02
CA GLU A 59 7.00 2.74 -7.72
C GLU A 59 8.29 2.55 -8.55
N ALA A 60 8.68 1.31 -8.84
CA ALA A 60 9.91 0.98 -9.58
C ALA A 60 10.01 1.68 -10.93
N ASN A 61 8.88 1.79 -11.62
CA ASN A 61 8.77 2.41 -12.96
C ASN A 61 8.06 3.77 -12.91
N LEU A 62 8.09 4.45 -11.76
CA LEU A 62 7.54 5.80 -11.63
C LEU A 62 8.52 6.81 -12.27
N PRO A 63 8.05 7.77 -13.09
CA PRO A 63 8.94 8.75 -13.70
C PRO A 63 9.69 9.60 -12.66
N ASP A 64 10.97 9.90 -12.91
CA ASP A 64 11.82 10.67 -11.99
C ASP A 64 11.26 12.07 -11.67
N ASN A 65 10.57 12.67 -12.63
CA ASN A 65 9.93 13.98 -12.49
C ASN A 65 8.50 13.92 -11.90
N PHE A 66 8.06 12.75 -11.42
CA PHE A 66 6.71 12.58 -10.91
C PHE A 66 6.45 13.42 -9.66
N ARG A 67 5.41 14.27 -9.73
CA ARG A 67 4.93 15.05 -8.59
C ARG A 67 3.79 14.32 -7.91
N ARG A 68 3.96 14.01 -6.61
CA ARG A 68 2.91 13.34 -5.84
C ARG A 68 1.69 14.26 -5.69
N PRO A 69 0.49 13.81 -6.11
CA PRO A 69 -0.71 14.61 -6.02
C PRO A 69 -1.09 14.90 -4.57
N GLN A 70 -1.65 16.09 -4.34
CA GLN A 70 -2.12 16.53 -3.01
C GLN A 70 -3.65 16.58 -2.90
N ALA A 71 -4.35 16.82 -4.02
CA ALA A 71 -5.81 16.81 -4.09
C ALA A 71 -6.34 15.38 -4.05
N ASP A 72 -7.44 15.18 -3.32
CA ASP A 72 -7.96 13.84 -2.99
C ASP A 72 -8.29 13.01 -4.24
N THR A 73 -8.94 13.60 -5.26
CA THR A 73 -9.26 12.89 -6.51
C THR A 73 -8.00 12.41 -7.25
N ALA A 74 -6.99 13.27 -7.37
CA ALA A 74 -5.74 12.92 -8.04
C ALA A 74 -4.92 11.91 -7.21
N LEU A 75 -4.99 12.00 -5.88
CA LEU A 75 -4.38 11.05 -4.96
C LEU A 75 -5.04 9.66 -5.06
N GLU A 76 -6.37 9.60 -5.19
CA GLU A 76 -7.08 8.35 -5.44
C GLU A 76 -6.67 7.73 -6.77
N SER A 77 -6.65 8.50 -7.85
CA SER A 77 -6.19 8.00 -9.16
C SER A 77 -4.76 7.46 -9.09
N PHE A 78 -3.86 8.13 -8.37
CA PHE A 78 -2.50 7.66 -8.18
C PHE A 78 -2.43 6.36 -7.38
N ILE A 79 -3.18 6.24 -6.28
CA ILE A 79 -3.23 5.04 -5.44
C ILE A 79 -3.79 3.84 -6.23
N ARG A 80 -4.85 4.03 -7.03
CA ARG A 80 -5.38 2.99 -7.93
C ARG A 80 -4.36 2.58 -8.99
N ALA A 81 -3.75 3.54 -9.67
CA ALA A 81 -2.68 3.25 -10.63
C ALA A 81 -1.53 2.46 -10.00
N LYS A 82 -1.19 2.77 -8.75
CA LYS A 82 -0.09 2.14 -8.02
C LYS A 82 -0.39 0.70 -7.58
N TYR A 83 -1.54 0.43 -6.96
CA TYR A 83 -1.81 -0.86 -6.30
C TYR A 83 -2.87 -1.72 -6.98
N GLU A 84 -3.87 -1.11 -7.63
CA GLU A 84 -4.94 -1.83 -8.34
C GLU A 84 -4.47 -2.19 -9.75
N HIS A 85 -3.99 -1.20 -10.51
CA HIS A 85 -3.52 -1.41 -11.87
C HIS A 85 -2.04 -1.81 -11.97
N LYS A 86 -1.30 -1.74 -10.84
CA LYS A 86 0.13 -2.09 -10.75
C LYS A 86 0.99 -1.42 -11.83
N LYS A 87 0.62 -0.20 -12.22
CA LYS A 87 1.19 0.52 -13.37
C LYS A 87 2.71 0.72 -13.28
N TYR A 88 3.23 0.83 -12.07
CA TYR A 88 4.64 1.16 -11.81
C TYR A 88 5.42 0.03 -11.14
N ILE A 89 4.85 -1.19 -11.07
CA ILE A 89 5.43 -2.29 -10.32
C ILE A 89 6.73 -2.81 -10.97
N ALA A 90 7.70 -3.23 -10.16
CA ALA A 90 8.87 -3.96 -10.63
C ALA A 90 8.43 -5.26 -11.35
N LYS A 91 8.99 -5.56 -12.53
CA LYS A 91 8.53 -6.67 -13.39
C LYS A 91 8.78 -8.03 -12.75
N GLU A 92 9.85 -8.13 -11.98
CA GLU A 92 10.31 -9.31 -11.27
C GLU A 92 9.59 -9.54 -9.93
N TRP A 93 8.78 -8.58 -9.47
CA TRP A 93 8.08 -8.72 -8.20
C TRP A 93 6.87 -9.65 -8.33
N VAL A 94 6.92 -10.74 -7.56
CA VAL A 94 5.79 -11.66 -7.38
C VAL A 94 5.16 -11.36 -6.03
N GLU A 95 3.87 -11.04 -6.03
CA GLU A 95 3.13 -10.85 -4.78
C GLU A 95 3.01 -12.17 -4.03
N THR A 96 3.40 -12.16 -2.75
CA THR A 96 3.21 -13.31 -1.88
C THR A 96 1.73 -13.48 -1.60
N PRO A 97 1.14 -14.66 -1.85
CA PRO A 97 -0.22 -14.95 -1.42
C PRO A 97 -0.32 -14.81 0.10
N VAL A 98 -1.15 -13.89 0.56
CA VAL A 98 -1.48 -13.81 1.97
C VAL A 98 -2.37 -14.99 2.30
N LYS A 99 -1.88 -15.89 3.17
CA LYS A 99 -2.67 -17.03 3.64
C LYS A 99 -4.01 -16.52 4.22
N PRO A 100 -5.14 -17.20 3.94
CA PRO A 100 -6.47 -16.80 4.39
C PRO A 100 -6.53 -16.50 5.89
#